data_AF-A0A7S3ZYU4-F1
#
_entry.id   AF-A0A7S3ZYU4-F1
#
_cell.length_a   1.000
_cell.length_b   1.000
_cell.length_c   1.000
_cell.angle_alpha   90.00
_cell.angle_beta   90.00
_cell.angle_gamma   90.00
#
_symmetry.space_group_name_H-M   'P 1'
#
loop_
_entity.id
_entity.type
_entity.pdbx_description
1 polymer ?
#
loop_
_entity_poly.entity_id
_entity_poly.type
_entity_poly.pdbx_seq_one_letter_code
_entity_poly.pdbx_strand_id
1 'polypeptide(L)'
;MAWGPRVAVALLGAAAGAPSLRAARRTADACGTLVPIAADECPESHYWSYSNFLDCDIAFCGDLCNGGGTCGTDLGLNNCDHIGGVMNFDIYRKYCGTLPPTPPPTPRPTEAPTPSPTPQPTMKNFMTDSRIRTAVAAWLANATAAEATYGHIS
;
A
#
# COMPACT_ATOMS: atom_id res chain seq x y z
N MET A 1 29.60 -77.88 9.86
CA MET A 1 28.21 -77.92 9.37
C MET A 1 27.65 -76.52 9.43
N ALA A 2 27.17 -76.01 8.29
CA ALA A 2 26.45 -74.75 8.19
C ALA A 2 24.94 -75.04 8.01
N TRP A 3 24.10 -74.05 8.32
CA TRP A 3 22.72 -73.78 7.85
C TRP A 3 21.63 -73.67 8.94
N GLY A 4 21.00 -72.48 8.97
CA GLY A 4 19.64 -72.21 9.48
C GLY A 4 19.47 -70.79 10.06
N PRO A 5 18.31 -70.12 9.87
CA PRO A 5 17.82 -69.58 8.60
C PRO A 5 17.74 -68.04 8.58
N ARG A 6 17.60 -67.49 7.37
CA ARG A 6 17.24 -66.09 7.08
C ARG A 6 15.78 -65.83 7.47
N VAL A 7 15.46 -64.64 8.00
CA VAL A 7 14.55 -63.62 7.43
C VAL A 7 14.65 -62.37 8.31
N ALA A 8 15.26 -61.30 7.79
CA ALA A 8 15.11 -59.96 8.36
C ALA A 8 13.84 -59.34 7.77
N VAL A 9 12.78 -59.25 8.57
CA VAL A 9 11.58 -58.50 8.21
C VAL A 9 11.87 -57.03 8.46
N ALA A 10 12.15 -56.28 7.40
CA ALA A 10 12.16 -54.82 7.44
C ALA A 10 10.70 -54.33 7.51
N LEU A 11 10.20 -54.04 8.70
CA LEU A 11 8.97 -53.27 8.84
C LEU A 11 9.31 -51.79 8.66
N LEU A 12 8.67 -51.22 7.63
CA LEU A 12 8.65 -49.81 7.28
C LEU A 12 8.33 -48.96 8.50
N GLY A 13 9.35 -48.30 9.06
CA GLY A 13 9.15 -47.17 9.95
C GLY A 13 8.56 -46.03 9.13
N ALA A 14 7.29 -45.70 9.40
CA ALA A 14 6.63 -44.54 8.83
C ALA A 14 7.50 -43.30 9.06
N ALA A 15 8.01 -42.73 7.97
CA ALA A 15 8.56 -41.38 8.01
C ALA A 15 7.40 -40.46 8.42
N ALA A 16 7.42 -39.99 9.65
CA ALA A 16 6.62 -38.85 10.07
C ALA A 16 6.93 -37.73 9.06
N GLY A 17 5.96 -37.40 8.22
CA GLY A 17 6.11 -36.36 7.21
C GLY A 17 6.55 -35.08 7.90
N ALA A 18 7.79 -34.66 7.62
CA ALA A 18 8.28 -33.37 8.09
C ALA A 18 7.26 -32.31 7.66
N PRO A 19 6.72 -31.49 8.58
CA PRO A 19 5.82 -30.43 8.19
C PRO A 19 6.56 -29.54 7.18
N SER A 20 5.93 -29.30 6.03
CA SER A 20 6.41 -28.35 5.03
C SER A 20 6.82 -27.04 5.73
N LEU A 21 7.88 -26.37 5.27
CA LEU A 21 8.29 -25.04 5.77
C LEU A 21 7.13 -24.02 5.78
N ARG A 22 6.08 -24.24 4.95
CA ARG A 22 4.82 -23.48 4.99
C ARG A 22 4.02 -23.66 6.28
N ALA A 23 4.09 -24.83 6.93
CA ALA A 23 3.38 -25.11 8.18
C ALA A 23 4.09 -24.55 9.43
N ALA A 24 5.41 -24.26 9.33
CA ALA A 24 6.22 -23.73 10.43
C ALA A 24 6.13 -22.20 10.59
N ARG A 25 5.43 -21.49 9.71
CA ARG A 25 5.18 -20.04 9.81
C ARG A 25 3.83 -19.69 10.45
N ARG A 26 3.28 -20.60 11.25
CA ARG A 26 2.13 -20.31 12.10
C ARG A 26 2.62 -19.78 13.44
N THR A 27 2.62 -18.46 13.55
CA THR A 27 2.22 -17.81 14.80
C THR A 27 1.02 -16.94 14.51
N ALA A 28 -0.06 -17.56 13.99
CA ALA A 28 -1.37 -16.93 13.82
C ALA A 28 -2.04 -16.57 15.16
N ASP A 29 -1.33 -16.74 16.28
CA ASP A 29 -1.77 -16.46 17.65
C ASP A 29 -0.78 -15.57 18.43
N ALA A 30 0.31 -15.10 17.80
CA ALA A 30 1.20 -14.12 18.40
C ALA A 30 1.17 -12.82 17.58
N CYS A 31 1.05 -11.70 18.27
CA CYS A 31 1.01 -10.38 17.65
C CYS A 31 2.25 -10.08 16.80
N GLY A 32 3.39 -10.70 17.11
CA GLY A 32 4.66 -10.39 16.46
C GLY A 32 5.05 -8.93 16.67
N THR A 33 5.91 -8.42 15.80
CA THR A 33 6.15 -6.98 15.67
C THR A 33 5.41 -6.46 14.46
N LEU A 34 4.61 -5.41 14.68
CA LEU A 34 3.84 -4.74 13.66
C LEU A 34 4.50 -3.40 13.36
N VAL A 35 4.86 -3.19 12.09
CA VAL A 35 5.45 -1.93 11.62
C VAL A 35 4.49 -1.28 10.63
N PRO A 36 4.01 -0.05 10.88
CA PRO A 36 3.26 0.73 9.90
C PRO A 36 4.03 0.81 8.59
N ILE A 37 3.35 0.56 7.46
CA ILE A 37 3.95 0.83 6.14
C ILE A 37 3.88 2.33 5.82
N ALA A 38 4.74 2.79 4.91
CA ALA A 38 4.63 4.15 4.41
C ALA A 38 3.44 4.29 3.45
N ALA A 39 2.90 5.50 3.30
CA ALA A 39 1.72 5.75 2.46
C ALA A 39 1.98 5.44 0.97
N ASP A 40 3.22 5.58 0.51
CA ASP A 40 3.65 5.22 -0.85
C ASP A 40 3.85 3.71 -1.05
N GLU A 41 3.91 2.93 0.03
CA GLU A 41 3.96 1.46 -0.02
C GLU A 41 2.56 0.83 -0.01
N CYS A 42 1.51 1.64 0.10
CA CYS A 42 0.14 1.16 0.04
C CYS A 42 -0.13 0.50 -1.32
N PRO A 43 -0.70 -0.71 -1.36
CA PRO A 43 -0.90 -1.43 -2.60
C PRO A 43 -1.87 -0.69 -3.54
N GLU A 44 -1.36 -0.18 -4.66
CA GLU A 44 -2.11 0.66 -5.61
C GLU A 44 -3.29 -0.04 -6.30
N SER A 45 -3.29 -1.38 -6.36
CA SER A 45 -4.15 -2.13 -7.30
C SER A 45 -4.89 -3.34 -6.73
N HIS A 46 -4.74 -3.67 -5.45
CA HIS A 46 -5.41 -4.85 -4.89
C HIS A 46 -6.28 -4.53 -3.67
N TYR A 47 -7.57 -4.41 -4.00
CA TYR A 47 -8.72 -4.77 -3.19
C TYR A 47 -9.13 -3.83 -2.05
N TRP A 48 -9.87 -2.81 -2.47
CA TRP A 48 -10.96 -2.05 -1.86
C TRP A 48 -11.99 -2.81 -0.97
N SER A 49 -11.68 -4.02 -0.50
CA SER A 49 -12.52 -4.77 0.44
C SER A 49 -11.67 -5.25 1.60
N TYR A 50 -12.11 -4.87 2.81
CA TYR A 50 -11.61 -5.29 4.13
C TYR A 50 -11.24 -6.79 4.18
N SER A 51 -11.90 -7.61 3.37
CA SER A 51 -11.72 -9.06 3.24
C SER A 51 -10.34 -9.53 2.74
N ASN A 52 -9.50 -8.65 2.19
CA ASN A 52 -8.22 -9.05 1.58
C ASN A 52 -7.02 -8.86 2.49
N PHE A 53 -7.19 -8.07 3.54
CA PHE A 53 -6.21 -7.98 4.62
C PHE A 53 -6.75 -8.76 5.80
N LEU A 54 -5.98 -9.74 6.23
CA LEU A 54 -6.26 -10.40 7.49
C LEU A 54 -5.96 -9.44 8.65
N ASP A 55 -6.69 -9.56 9.75
CA ASP A 55 -6.37 -8.80 10.96
C ASP A 55 -4.97 -9.20 11.47
N CYS A 56 -4.25 -8.24 12.06
CA CYS A 56 -2.84 -8.43 12.41
C CYS A 56 -2.59 -9.51 13.48
N ASP A 57 -3.58 -9.89 14.27
CA ASP A 57 -3.51 -11.01 15.21
C ASP A 57 -3.40 -12.36 14.49
N ILE A 58 -4.13 -12.54 13.40
CA ILE A 58 -4.17 -13.82 12.65
C ILE A 58 -3.33 -13.82 11.36
N ALA A 59 -2.88 -12.66 10.88
CA ALA A 59 -2.02 -12.56 9.69
C ALA A 59 -0.72 -13.36 9.85
N PHE A 60 -0.18 -13.86 8.74
CA PHE A 60 1.11 -14.55 8.73
C PHE A 60 2.26 -13.55 8.79
N CYS A 61 3.38 -14.02 9.32
CA CYS A 61 4.62 -13.27 9.33
C CYS A 61 5.07 -12.97 7.89
N GLY A 62 5.47 -11.74 7.63
CA GLY A 62 5.89 -11.21 6.33
C GLY A 62 4.78 -10.52 5.55
N ASP A 63 3.52 -10.80 5.87
CA ASP A 63 2.36 -10.27 5.16
C ASP A 63 1.99 -8.87 5.64
N LEU A 64 1.21 -8.17 4.79
CA LEU A 64 0.48 -6.98 5.19
C LEU A 64 -0.80 -7.39 5.92
N CYS A 65 -1.17 -6.65 6.96
CA CYS A 65 -2.34 -6.92 7.78
C CYS A 65 -3.06 -5.62 8.15
N ASN A 66 -4.36 -5.75 8.43
CA ASN A 66 -5.19 -4.64 8.88
C ASN A 66 -5.13 -4.51 10.41
N GLY A 67 -4.84 -3.30 10.87
CA GLY A 67 -4.76 -2.92 12.27
C GLY A 67 -6.11 -2.50 12.83
N GLY A 68 -7.08 -3.41 12.85
CA GLY A 68 -8.41 -3.19 13.43
C GLY A 68 -8.44 -3.06 14.97
N GLY A 69 -7.37 -2.55 15.59
CA GLY A 69 -7.21 -2.41 17.04
C GLY A 69 -6.73 -3.69 17.74
N THR A 70 -6.47 -4.75 16.98
CA THR A 70 -5.86 -5.98 17.51
C THR A 70 -4.36 -5.77 17.73
N CYS A 71 -3.78 -6.48 18.70
CA CYS A 71 -2.32 -6.46 18.92
C CYS A 71 -1.69 -5.08 19.18
N GLY A 72 -2.47 -4.14 19.74
CA GLY A 72 -2.00 -2.79 20.05
C GLY A 72 -1.80 -1.91 18.81
N THR A 73 -2.42 -2.26 17.68
CA THR A 73 -2.42 -1.42 16.47
C THR A 73 -3.14 -0.10 16.72
N ASP A 74 -2.63 0.96 16.10
CA ASP A 74 -3.21 2.29 16.11
C ASP A 74 -4.40 2.35 15.15
N LEU A 75 -5.58 2.65 15.71
CA LEU A 75 -6.87 2.80 15.03
C LEU A 75 -7.02 4.12 14.25
N GLY A 76 -6.05 5.03 14.40
CA GLY A 76 -6.04 6.34 13.76
C GLY A 76 -4.91 6.48 12.74
N LEU A 77 -4.19 5.41 12.42
CA LEU A 77 -2.99 5.45 11.58
C LEU A 77 -3.34 5.90 10.16
N ASN A 78 -4.39 5.34 9.57
CA ASN A 78 -4.95 5.70 8.27
C ASN A 78 -3.88 5.89 7.17
N ASN A 79 -2.79 5.12 7.24
CA ASN A 79 -1.63 5.29 6.37
C ASN A 79 -1.94 4.88 4.92
N CYS A 80 -2.99 4.08 4.73
CA CYS A 80 -3.54 3.74 3.42
C CYS A 80 -4.96 4.29 3.25
N ASP A 81 -5.11 5.61 3.35
CA ASP A 81 -6.34 6.30 2.96
C ASP A 81 -6.51 6.30 1.43
N HIS A 82 -7.74 6.08 0.96
CA HIS A 82 -8.09 6.12 -0.44
C HIS A 82 -8.42 7.54 -0.92
N ILE A 83 -8.34 7.78 -2.23
CA ILE A 83 -8.79 9.02 -2.87
C ILE A 83 -10.23 9.33 -2.43
N GLY A 84 -10.39 10.38 -1.62
CA GLY A 84 -11.69 10.86 -1.12
C GLY A 84 -12.01 10.56 0.34
N GLY A 85 -11.10 9.96 1.14
CA GLY A 85 -11.27 9.83 2.60
C GLY A 85 -12.35 8.84 3.04
N VAL A 86 -12.83 8.00 2.12
CA VAL A 86 -14.03 7.17 2.32
C VAL A 86 -13.72 5.81 2.97
N MET A 87 -12.47 5.37 2.90
CA MET A 87 -12.00 4.10 3.46
C MET A 87 -10.59 4.35 3.98
N ASN A 88 -10.44 4.36 5.30
CA ASN A 88 -9.14 4.47 5.93
C ASN A 88 -8.73 3.10 6.47
N PHE A 89 -7.54 2.65 6.11
CA PHE A 89 -6.96 1.40 6.60
C PHE A 89 -5.68 1.67 7.38
N ASP A 90 -5.52 0.94 8.48
CA ASP A 90 -4.34 0.97 9.33
C ASP A 90 -3.44 -0.22 8.96
N ILE A 91 -2.62 -0.08 7.92
CA ILE A 91 -1.88 -1.23 7.35
C ILE A 91 -0.50 -1.37 7.99
N TYR A 92 -0.21 -2.59 8.46
CA TYR A 92 1.06 -2.97 9.06
C TYR A 92 1.71 -4.11 8.30
N ARG A 93 3.04 -4.19 8.34
CA ARG A 93 3.76 -5.43 8.05
C ARG A 93 4.03 -6.19 9.35
N LYS A 94 3.68 -7.47 9.37
CA LYS A 94 3.91 -8.35 10.52
C LYS A 94 5.25 -9.07 10.45
N TYR A 95 6.01 -9.07 11.53
CA TYR A 95 7.27 -9.82 11.68
C TYR A 95 7.20 -10.72 12.92
N CYS A 96 7.74 -11.93 12.85
CA CYS A 96 7.71 -12.88 13.98
C CYS A 96 9.11 -13.37 14.37
N GLY A 97 10.11 -12.49 14.27
CA GLY A 97 11.51 -12.77 14.51
C GLY A 97 12.32 -11.47 14.50
N THR A 98 13.61 -11.54 14.16
CA THR A 98 14.46 -10.35 14.04
C THR A 98 13.84 -9.36 13.04
N LEU A 99 13.68 -8.11 13.46
CA LEU A 99 13.14 -7.04 12.61
C LEU A 99 13.99 -6.92 11.33
N PRO A 100 13.37 -6.63 10.18
CA PRO A 100 14.15 -6.26 9.02
C PRO A 100 15.00 -5.04 9.37
N PRO A 101 16.16 -4.87 8.72
CA PRO A 101 16.91 -3.64 8.85
C PRO A 101 15.99 -2.47 8.47
N THR A 102 15.98 -1.43 9.31
CA THR A 102 15.33 -0.17 8.95
C THR A 102 15.89 0.26 7.59
N PRO A 103 15.05 0.51 6.57
CA PRO A 103 15.56 1.02 5.31
C PRO A 103 16.35 2.30 5.60
N PRO A 104 17.47 2.54 4.90
CA PRO A 104 18.18 3.81 5.02
C PRO A 104 17.18 4.94 4.77
N PRO A 105 17.29 6.09 5.47
CA PRO A 105 16.37 7.19 5.27
C PRO A 105 16.31 7.52 3.79
N THR A 106 15.10 7.46 3.20
CA THR A 106 14.88 7.91 1.83
C THR A 106 15.40 9.34 1.76
N PRO A 107 16.38 9.66 0.89
CA PRO A 107 16.83 11.03 0.74
C PRO A 107 15.60 11.87 0.43
N ARG A 108 15.40 12.95 1.21
CA ARG A 108 14.36 13.94 0.89
C ARG A 108 14.53 14.31 -0.59
N PRO A 109 13.46 14.33 -1.40
CA PRO A 109 13.55 14.82 -2.76
C PRO A 109 14.25 16.18 -2.75
N THR A 110 15.42 16.26 -3.40
CA THR A 110 16.03 17.56 -3.69
C THR A 110 15.09 18.23 -4.68
N GLU A 111 14.25 19.14 -4.19
CA GLU A 111 13.42 19.96 -5.06
C GLU A 111 14.35 20.67 -6.05
N ALA A 112 14.21 20.32 -7.33
CA ALA A 112 14.80 21.12 -8.39
C ALA A 112 14.27 22.56 -8.25
N PRO A 113 15.07 23.60 -8.53
CA PRO A 113 14.60 24.97 -8.44
C PRO A 113 13.36 25.12 -9.32
N THR A 114 12.22 25.40 -8.68
CA THR A 114 10.98 25.70 -9.37
C THR A 114 11.25 26.91 -10.28
N PRO A 115 10.99 26.83 -11.60
CA PRO A 115 11.08 28.02 -12.43
C PRO A 115 10.15 29.09 -11.86
N SER A 116 10.61 30.34 -11.85
CA SER A 116 9.80 31.49 -11.42
C SER A 116 8.42 31.43 -12.09
N PRO A 117 7.31 31.65 -11.36
CA PRO A 117 5.99 31.60 -11.97
C PRO A 117 5.92 32.60 -13.12
N THR A 118 5.53 32.11 -14.30
CA THR A 118 5.04 32.93 -15.40
C THR A 118 3.92 33.83 -14.82
N PRO A 119 3.91 35.14 -15.11
CA PRO A 119 2.88 36.03 -14.56
C PRO A 119 1.49 35.48 -14.87
N GLN A 120 0.74 35.14 -13.82
CA GLN A 120 -0.65 34.75 -13.94
C GLN A 120 -1.44 35.95 -14.51
N PRO A 121 -2.29 35.76 -15.53
CA PRO A 121 -3.14 36.84 -16.01
C PRO A 121 -3.98 37.32 -14.84
N THR A 122 -3.79 38.58 -14.47
CA THR A 122 -4.57 39.23 -13.41
C THR A 122 -5.96 39.45 -13.99
N MET A 123 -6.86 38.48 -13.83
CA MET A 123 -8.24 38.63 -14.26
C MET A 123 -8.92 39.67 -13.38
N LYS A 124 -8.78 40.94 -13.79
CA LYS A 124 -9.46 42.11 -13.25
C LYS A 124 -10.92 42.15 -13.72
N ASN A 125 -11.57 40.99 -13.82
CA ASN A 125 -12.89 40.84 -14.41
C ASN A 125 -13.72 39.92 -13.53
N PHE A 126 -14.71 40.50 -12.85
CA PHE A 126 -15.81 39.78 -12.23
C PHE A 126 -16.40 38.80 -13.27
N MET A 127 -16.49 37.52 -12.93
CA MET A 127 -17.06 36.49 -13.81
C MET A 127 -18.55 36.77 -14.02
N THR A 128 -18.88 37.43 -15.13
CA THR A 128 -20.27 37.62 -15.59
C THR A 128 -20.57 36.66 -16.74
N ASP A 129 -21.84 36.29 -16.92
CA ASP A 129 -22.29 35.41 -18.01
C ASP A 129 -21.84 35.87 -19.40
N SER A 130 -21.77 37.19 -19.61
CA SER A 130 -21.28 37.77 -20.86
C SER A 130 -19.79 37.48 -21.08
N ARG A 131 -18.97 37.52 -20.02
CA ARG A 131 -17.54 37.21 -20.10
C ARG A 131 -17.29 35.73 -20.35
N ILE A 132 -18.10 34.85 -19.76
CA ILE A 132 -18.03 33.40 -20.01
C ILE A 132 -18.32 33.10 -21.48
N ARG A 133 -19.39 33.69 -22.05
CA ARG A 133 -19.72 33.51 -23.48
C ARG A 133 -18.61 34.01 -24.41
N THR A 134 -17.97 35.13 -24.07
CA THR A 134 -16.81 35.64 -24.83
C THR A 134 -15.61 34.69 -24.74
N ALA A 135 -15.32 34.13 -23.56
CA ALA A 135 -14.22 33.19 -23.38
C ALA A 135 -14.44 31.88 -24.17
N VAL A 136 -15.68 31.35 -24.17
CA VAL A 136 -16.05 30.17 -24.97
C VAL A 136 -15.92 30.43 -26.47
N ALA A 137 -16.39 31.58 -26.96
CA ALA A 137 -16.24 31.94 -28.37
C ALA A 137 -14.76 32.08 -28.78
N ALA A 138 -13.94 32.68 -27.91
CA ALA A 138 -12.50 32.79 -28.14
C ALA A 138 -11.80 31.42 -28.13
N TRP A 139 -12.20 30.50 -27.24
CA TRP A 139 -11.67 29.14 -27.18
C TRP A 139 -11.96 28.36 -28.46
N LEU A 140 -13.20 28.45 -28.97
CA LEU A 140 -13.59 27.82 -30.23
C LEU A 140 -12.84 28.38 -31.44
N ALA A 141 -12.44 29.65 -31.40
CA ALA A 141 -11.67 30.28 -32.46
C ALA A 141 -10.16 29.98 -32.39
N ASN A 142 -9.57 29.99 -31.19
CA ASN A 142 -8.16 29.70 -30.93
C ASN A 142 -7.95 29.35 -29.44
N ALA A 143 -7.90 28.06 -29.14
CA ALA A 143 -7.71 27.56 -27.78
C ALA A 143 -6.41 28.07 -27.13
N THR A 144 -5.29 28.09 -27.87
CA THR A 144 -3.99 28.53 -27.33
C THR A 144 -4.00 30.01 -26.92
N ALA A 145 -4.61 30.88 -27.73
CA ALA A 145 -4.72 32.30 -27.39
C ALA A 145 -5.74 32.55 -26.26
N ALA A 146 -6.82 31.76 -26.23
CA ALA A 146 -7.83 31.82 -25.18
C ALA A 146 -7.26 31.38 -23.82
N GLU A 147 -6.46 30.31 -23.78
CA GLU A 147 -5.77 29.85 -22.57
C GLU A 147 -4.83 30.91 -21.99
N ALA A 148 -4.09 31.60 -22.84
CA ALA A 148 -3.21 32.70 -22.43
C ALA A 148 -3.97 33.90 -21.83
N THR A 149 -5.23 34.11 -22.23
CA THR A 149 -6.04 35.26 -21.84
C THR A 149 -6.99 34.98 -20.67
N TYR A 150 -7.58 33.77 -20.63
CA TYR A 150 -8.66 33.37 -19.73
C TYR A 150 -8.31 32.17 -18.84
N GLY A 151 -7.21 31.46 -19.11
CA GLY A 151 -6.85 30.20 -18.45
C GLY A 151 -7.58 28.98 -19.03
N HIS A 152 -7.35 27.80 -18.44
CA HIS A 152 -8.06 26.58 -18.81
C HIS A 152 -9.54 26.66 -18.41
N ILE A 153 -10.43 26.38 -19.36
CA ILE A 153 -11.88 26.30 -19.16
C ILE A 153 -12.24 24.80 -19.11
N SER A 154 -12.45 24.26 -17.90
CA SER A 154 -12.83 22.85 -17.64
C SER A 154 -14.34 22.66 -17.51
#